data_AF-A0A5Q5BLF0-F1
#
_entry.id   AF-A0A5Q5BLF0-F1
#
_cell.length_a   1.000
_cell.length_b   1.000
_cell.length_c   1.000
_cell.angle_alpha   90.00
_cell.angle_beta   90.00
_cell.angle_gamma   90.00
#
_symmetry.space_group_name_H-M   'P 1'
#
loop_
_entity.id
_entity.type
_entity.pdbx_description
1 polymer ?
#
loop_
_entity_poly.entity_id
_entity_poly.type
_entity_poly.pdbx_seq_one_letter_code
_entity_poly.pdbx_strand_id
1 'polypeptide(L)' 'MAPKFNVYTGEPAGGVVPTAAQLGLEPPRFCAECGRRMVVQVRPDGWWAKCSRHGVVDSHDLETQR' A
#
# COMPACT_ATOMS: atom_id res chain seq x y z
N MET A 1 7.99 0.80 -12.58
CA MET A 1 6.74 1.31 -13.17
C MET A 1 6.19 2.36 -12.21
N ALA A 2 5.86 3.58 -12.64
CA ALA A 2 5.28 4.57 -11.73
C ALA A 2 3.91 4.09 -11.17
N PRO A 3 3.58 4.37 -9.91
CA PRO A 3 2.29 3.98 -9.33
C PRO A 3 1.15 4.67 -10.11
N LYS A 4 0.18 3.89 -10.56
CA LYS A 4 -1.00 4.36 -11.31
C LYS A 4 -2.14 4.79 -10.39
N PHE A 5 -2.15 4.28 -9.16
CA PHE A 5 -3.18 4.52 -8.16
C PHE A 5 -2.55 4.85 -6.80
N ASN A 6 -3.23 5.68 -6.03
CA ASN A 6 -2.91 5.95 -4.63
C ASN A 6 -3.21 4.69 -3.79
N VAL A 7 -2.22 4.20 -3.06
CA VAL A 7 -2.31 2.95 -2.28
C VAL A 7 -3.18 3.06 -1.03
N TYR A 8 -3.54 4.27 -0.60
CA TYR A 8 -4.35 4.53 0.59
C TYR A 8 -5.81 4.85 0.24
N THR A 9 -6.05 5.51 -0.89
CA THR A 9 -7.41 5.92 -1.32
C THR A 9 -7.96 5.11 -2.48
N GLY A 10 -7.10 4.48 -3.29
CA GLY A 10 -7.49 3.76 -4.51
C GLY A 10 -7.78 4.65 -5.71
N GLU A 11 -7.65 5.97 -5.56
CA GLU A 11 -7.84 6.95 -6.65
C GLU A 11 -6.68 6.89 -7.65
N PRO A 12 -6.90 7.24 -8.94
CA PRO A 12 -5.81 7.39 -9.90
C PRO A 12 -4.76 8.37 -9.37
N ALA A 13 -3.49 8.16 -9.77
CA ALA A 13 -2.33 8.84 -9.21
C ALA A 13 -2.53 10.36 -9.08
N GLY A 14 -2.46 10.88 -7.84
CA GLY A 14 -2.73 12.28 -7.50
C GLY A 14 -3.68 12.52 -6.32
N GLY A 15 -4.26 11.47 -5.72
CA GLY A 15 -5.15 11.60 -4.56
C GLY A 15 -4.44 11.98 -3.26
N VAL A 16 -5.16 12.59 -2.33
CA VAL A 16 -4.67 13.01 -1.01
C VAL A 16 -4.20 11.78 -0.22
N VAL A 17 -2.95 11.81 0.25
CA VAL A 17 -2.46 10.79 1.18
C VAL A 17 -2.92 11.18 2.59
N PRO A 18 -3.66 10.32 3.32
CA PRO A 18 -4.10 10.63 4.66
C PRO A 18 -2.90 10.79 5.61
N THR A 19 -3.03 11.65 6.63
CA THR A 19 -1.92 11.98 7.54
C THR A 19 -1.33 10.75 8.23
N ALA A 20 -2.14 9.77 8.62
CA ALA A 20 -1.64 8.56 9.26
C ALA A 20 -0.80 7.69 8.30
N ALA A 21 -1.15 7.65 7.01
CA ALA A 21 -0.32 7.06 5.96
C ALA A 21 0.98 7.85 5.71
N GLN A 22 0.96 9.19 5.78
CA GLN A 22 2.18 10.00 5.68
C GLN A 22 3.16 9.73 6.83
N LEU A 23 2.62 9.39 8.01
CA LEU A 23 3.39 8.99 9.19
C LEU A 23 3.82 7.51 9.16
N GLY A 24 3.48 6.75 8.10
CA GLY A 24 3.82 5.33 7.99
C GLY A 24 3.03 4.42 8.94
N LEU A 25 1.96 4.91 9.55
CA LEU A 25 1.15 4.17 10.53
C LEU A 25 0.03 3.35 9.88
N GLU A 26 -0.23 3.57 8.59
CA GLU A 26 -1.26 2.85 7.86
C GLU A 26 -0.66 1.95 6.77
N PRO A 27 -1.02 0.66 6.73
CA PRO A 27 -0.67 -0.20 5.61
C PRO A 27 -1.44 0.20 4.33
N PRO A 28 -0.87 -0.06 3.13
CA PRO A 28 -1.52 0.16 1.85
C PRO A 28 -2.76 -0.73 1.73
N ARG A 29 -3.88 -0.11 1.40
CA ARG A 29 -5.19 -0.78 1.25
C ARG A 29 -5.55 -1.06 -0.20
N PHE A 30 -4.85 -0.42 -1.15
CA PHE A 30 -5.12 -0.52 -2.57
C PHE A 30 -3.83 -0.80 -3.36
N CYS A 31 -3.98 -1.58 -4.42
CA CYS A 31 -2.86 -1.91 -5.29
C CYS A 31 -2.47 -0.70 -6.16
N ALA A 32 -1.19 -0.33 -6.11
CA ALA A 32 -0.63 0.77 -6.90
C ALA A 32 -0.78 0.59 -8.42
N GLU A 33 -0.92 -0.64 -8.90
CA GLU A 33 -0.99 -0.96 -10.34
C GLU A 33 -2.42 -0.97 -10.90
N CYS A 34 -3.41 -1.37 -10.09
CA CYS A 34 -4.79 -1.56 -10.57
C CYS A 34 -5.90 -1.00 -9.69
N GLY A 35 -5.58 -0.33 -8.58
CA GLY A 35 -6.55 0.31 -7.69
C GLY A 35 -7.48 -0.64 -6.93
N ARG A 36 -7.24 -1.96 -6.99
CA ARG A 36 -8.09 -2.94 -6.30
C ARG A 36 -7.77 -2.95 -4.81
N ARG A 37 -8.81 -3.06 -3.97
CA ARG A 37 -8.64 -3.26 -2.53
C ARG A 37 -7.86 -4.56 -2.25
N MET A 38 -6.81 -4.44 -1.45
CA MET A 38 -5.93 -5.52 -1.04
C MET A 38 -6.42 -6.14 0.26
N VAL A 39 -6.05 -7.41 0.49
CA VAL A 39 -6.18 -8.02 1.82
C VAL A 39 -4.97 -7.59 2.63
N VAL A 40 -5.21 -7.03 3.80
CA VAL A 40 -4.15 -6.53 4.68
C VAL A 40 -4.14 -7.35 5.97
N GLN A 41 -2.95 -7.79 6.37
CA GLN A 41 -2.71 -8.44 7.65
C GLN A 41 -1.67 -7.62 8.41
N VAL A 42 -2.03 -7.20 9.62
CA VAL A 42 -1.12 -6.53 10.55
C VAL A 42 -0.55 -7.56 11.51
N ARG A 43 0.75 -7.49 11.76
CA ARG A 43 1.53 -8.26 12.73
C ARG A 43 2.21 -7.29 13.72
N PRO A 44 2.65 -7.77 14.89
CA PRO A 44 3.41 -6.90 15.82
C PRO A 44 4.69 -6.32 15.21
N ASP A 45 5.34 -7.05 14.29
CA ASP A 45 6.60 -6.66 13.65
C ASP A 45 6.42 -5.92 12.31
N GLY A 46 5.18 -5.72 11.83
CA GLY A 46 4.94 -5.10 10.53
C GLY A 46 3.62 -5.49 9.90
N TRP A 47 3.53 -5.42 8.58
CA TRP A 47 2.31 -5.77 7.86
C TRP A 47 2.62 -6.32 6.47
N TRP A 48 1.66 -7.08 5.93
CA TRP A 48 1.65 -7.39 4.51
C TRP A 48 0.29 -7.09 3.89
N ALA A 49 0.31 -6.69 2.63
CA ALA A 49 -0.86 -6.41 1.82
C ALA A 49 -0.79 -7.23 0.54
N LYS A 50 -1.83 -8.00 0.23
CA LYS A 50 -1.90 -8.83 -0.98
C LYS A 50 -2.97 -8.35 -1.95
N CYS A 51 -2.54 -8.06 -3.18
CA CYS A 51 -3.40 -7.92 -4.34
C CYS A 51 -3.68 -9.29 -4.95
N SER A 52 -4.93 -9.54 -5.36
CA SER A 52 -5.30 -10.79 -6.03
C SER A 52 -4.64 -10.98 -7.41
N ARG A 53 -4.12 -9.91 -8.03
CA ARG A 53 -3.51 -9.94 -9.36
C ARG A 53 -2.01 -9.64 -9.38
N HIS A 54 -1.57 -8.70 -8.53
CA HIS A 54 -0.22 -8.12 -8.62
C HIS A 54 0.73 -8.59 -7.52
N GLY A 55 0.28 -9.48 -6.61
CA GLY A 55 1.14 -10.06 -5.59
C GLY A 55 1.06 -9.35 -4.24
N VAL A 56 2.12 -9.50 -3.45
CA VAL A 56 2.18 -9.07 -2.05
C VAL A 56 3.20 -7.96 -1.86
N VAL A 57 2.88 -7.01 -0.99
CA VAL A 57 3.77 -5.97 -0.49
C VAL A 57 3.93 -6.19 1.00
N ASP A 58 5.16 -6.19 1.50
CA ASP A 58 5.47 -6.37 2.92
C ASP A 58 6.23 -5.15 3.44
N SER A 59 5.99 -4.78 4.70
CA SER A 59 6.65 -3.62 5.33
C SER A 59 8.17 -3.73 5.32
N HIS A 60 8.72 -4.94 5.49
CA HIS A 60 10.18 -5.17 5.51
C HIS A 60 10.83 -4.89 4.15
N ASP A 61 10.11 -5.18 3.05
CA ASP A 61 10.56 -4.90 1.69
C ASP A 61 10.56 -3.40 1.38
N LEU A 62 9.58 -2.66 1.91
CA LEU A 62 9.47 -1.21 1.76
C LEU A 62 10.55 -0.45 2.53
N GLU A 63 10.92 -0.91 3.72
CA GLU A 63 12.00 -0.30 4.52
C GLU A 63 13.37 -0.44 3.84
N THR A 64 13.60 -1.57 3.16
CA THR A 64 14.84 -1.82 2.41
C THR A 64 14.97 -0.91 1.17
N GLN A 65 13.85 -0.38 0.66
CA GLN A 65 13.78 0.48 -0.52
C GLN A 65 13.78 1.99 -0.20
N ARG A 66 13.92 2.36 1.07
CA ARG A 66 13.88 3.75 1.57
C ARG A 66 15.26 4.38 1.61
#